data_AF-A0A7C6AT47-F1
#
_entry.id   AF-A0A7C6AT47-F1
#
_cell.length_a   1.000
_cell.length_b   1.000
_cell.length_c   1.000
_cell.angle_alpha   90.00
_cell.angle_beta   90.00
_cell.angle_gamma   90.00
#
_symmetry.space_group_name_H-M   'P 1'
#
loop_
_entity.id
_entity.type
_entity.pdbx_description
1 polymer ?
#
loop_
_entity_poly.entity_id
_entity_poly.type
_entity_poly.pdbx_seq_one_letter_code
_entity_poly.pdbx_strand_id
1 'polypeptide(L)'
;ITKIPLLQILLGMLLIVFFDMVLEPLAMKMDYWQWENGVIPLQNYLAWAIIAGFFFLFLKWFNLTFEGRLPRLFFLVQIVFFLLILLLLP
;
A
#
# COMPACT_ATOMS: atom_id res chain seq x y z
N ILE A 1 1.34 -19.17 18.70
CA ILE A 1 0.99 -18.91 17.28
C ILE A 1 -0.05 -17.81 17.28
N THR A 2 0.29 -16.58 16.90
CA THR A 2 -0.67 -15.47 16.95
C THR A 2 -1.88 -15.71 16.08
N LYS A 3 -2.98 -15.13 16.52
CA LYS A 3 -4.29 -15.19 15.88
C LYS A 3 -4.41 -14.21 14.70
N ILE A 4 -3.35 -13.97 13.92
CA ILE A 4 -3.51 -13.22 12.66
C ILE A 4 -4.06 -14.20 11.62
N PRO A 5 -5.36 -14.13 11.26
CA PRO A 5 -5.97 -15.02 10.29
C PRO A 5 -5.37 -14.75 8.91
N LEU A 6 -5.31 -15.77 8.04
CA LEU A 6 -4.85 -15.61 6.66
C LEU A 6 -5.61 -14.50 5.92
N LEU A 7 -6.90 -14.33 6.25
CA LEU A 7 -7.73 -13.26 5.71
C LEU A 7 -7.17 -11.85 6.01
N GLN A 8 -6.62 -11.60 7.21
CA GLN A 8 -6.04 -10.30 7.53
C GLN A 8 -4.78 -10.02 6.72
N ILE A 9 -3.98 -11.06 6.43
CA ILE A 9 -2.81 -10.95 5.56
C ILE A 9 -3.24 -10.57 4.14
N LEU A 10 -4.23 -11.27 3.59
CA LEU A 10 -4.77 -10.99 2.26
C LEU A 10 -5.35 -9.58 2.18
N LEU A 11 -6.14 -9.15 3.18
CA LEU A 11 -6.66 -7.79 3.25
C LEU A 11 -5.54 -6.76 3.33
N GLY A 12 -4.49 -7.02 4.11
CA GLY A 12 -3.33 -6.15 4.20
C GLY A 12 -2.59 -6.00 2.87
N MET A 13 -2.38 -7.10 2.15
CA MET A 13 -1.79 -7.09 0.80
C MET A 13 -2.64 -6.26 -0.17
N LEU A 14 -3.96 -6.46 -0.16
CA LEU A 14 -4.88 -5.69 -1.01
C LEU A 14 -4.86 -4.20 -0.69
N LEU A 15 -4.78 -3.83 0.60
CA LEU A 15 -4.69 -2.43 1.02
C LEU A 15 -3.39 -1.76 0.55
N ILE A 16 -2.26 -2.48 0.58
CA ILE A 16 -0.99 -1.95 0.07
C ILE A 16 -1.02 -1.79 -1.44
N VAL A 17 -1.56 -2.76 -2.18
CA VAL A 17 -1.73 -2.64 -3.64
C VAL A 17 -2.67 -1.48 -3.98
N PHE A 18 -3.80 -1.34 -3.28
CA PHE A 18 -4.73 -0.24 -3.48
C PHE A 18 -4.07 1.12 -3.22
N PHE A 19 -3.27 1.22 -2.15
CA PHE A 19 -2.50 2.41 -1.85
C PHE A 19 -1.52 2.75 -3.00
N ASP A 20 -0.81 1.75 -3.51
CA ASP A 20 0.15 1.92 -4.60
C ASP A 20 -0.54 2.35 -5.91
N MET A 21 -1.74 1.84 -6.20
CA MET A 21 -2.55 2.27 -7.34
C MET A 21 -2.92 3.76 -7.31
N VAL A 22 -2.95 4.39 -6.13
CA VAL A 22 -3.14 5.84 -5.98
C VAL A 22 -1.81 6.58 -6.04
N LEU A 23 -0.77 6.01 -5.43
CA LEU A 23 0.55 6.62 -5.33
C LEU A 23 1.25 6.71 -6.69
N GLU A 24 1.19 5.67 -7.51
CA GLU A 24 1.93 5.59 -8.77
C GLU A 24 1.50 6.66 -9.80
N PRO A 25 0.19 6.88 -10.08
CA PRO A 25 -0.23 8.00 -10.94
C PRO A 25 0.20 9.35 -10.40
N LEU A 26 0.12 9.53 -9.07
CA LEU A 26 0.56 10.76 -8.42
C LEU A 26 2.07 10.97 -8.59
N ALA A 27 2.88 9.93 -8.38
CA ALA A 27 4.33 9.98 -8.50
C ALA A 27 4.76 10.38 -9.93
N MET A 28 4.12 9.81 -10.96
CA MET A 28 4.37 10.21 -12.34
C MET A 28 3.90 11.64 -12.62
N LYS A 29 2.75 12.07 -12.08
CA LYS A 29 2.23 13.42 -12.28
C LYS A 29 3.05 14.51 -11.57
N MET A 30 3.72 14.14 -10.48
CA MET A 30 4.62 14.98 -9.70
C MET A 30 6.09 14.89 -10.14
N ASP A 31 6.38 14.16 -11.24
CA ASP A 31 7.74 13.93 -11.74
C ASP A 31 8.71 13.31 -10.72
N TYR A 32 8.22 12.46 -9.81
CA TYR A 32 9.06 11.71 -8.87
C TYR A 32 9.80 10.56 -9.56
N TRP A 33 9.09 9.80 -10.39
CA TRP A 33 9.65 8.83 -11.32
C TRP A 33 8.68 8.60 -12.47
N GLN A 34 9.17 8.03 -13.57
CA GLN A 34 8.38 7.73 -14.75
C GLN A 34 8.52 6.25 -15.10
N TRP A 35 7.41 5.65 -15.50
CA TRP A 35 7.40 4.31 -16.09
C TRP A 35 7.58 4.36 -17.60
N GLU A 36 8.14 3.30 -18.17
CA GLU A 36 8.30 3.18 -19.62
C GLU A 36 6.94 3.30 -20.32
N ASN A 37 6.87 4.11 -21.37
CA ASN A 37 5.65 4.41 -22.12
C ASN A 37 4.50 5.03 -21.29
N GLY A 38 4.79 5.52 -20.07
CA GLY A 38 3.78 6.08 -19.16
C GLY A 38 2.78 5.04 -18.63
N VAL A 39 3.12 3.74 -18.74
CA VAL A 39 2.27 2.64 -18.29
C VAL A 39 2.89 2.00 -17.07
N ILE A 40 2.15 2.01 -15.95
CA ILE A 40 2.56 1.34 -14.73
C ILE A 40 2.44 -0.18 -14.94
N PRO A 41 3.54 -0.95 -14.87
CA PRO A 41 3.52 -2.38 -15.14
C PRO A 41 2.77 -3.14 -14.03
N LEU A 42 2.02 -4.19 -14.40
CA LEU A 42 1.34 -5.06 -13.43
C LEU A 42 2.31 -5.69 -12.42
N GLN A 43 3.55 -5.90 -12.85
CA GLN A 43 4.66 -6.40 -12.05
C GLN A 43 4.92 -5.51 -10.82
N ASN A 44 4.67 -4.19 -10.89
CA ASN A 44 4.84 -3.29 -9.74
C ASN A 44 3.85 -3.62 -8.62
N TYR A 45 2.57 -3.71 -8.97
CA TYR A 45 1.52 -4.06 -8.02
C TYR A 45 1.71 -5.47 -7.44
N LEU A 46 2.14 -6.43 -8.26
CA LEU A 46 2.48 -7.77 -7.79
C LEU A 46 3.69 -7.77 -6.85
N ALA A 47 4.72 -6.97 -7.14
CA ALA A 47 5.87 -6.82 -6.26
C ALA A 47 5.44 -6.27 -4.89
N TRP A 48 4.63 -5.21 -4.85
CA TRP A 48 4.10 -4.67 -3.61
C TRP A 48 3.18 -5.64 -2.85
N ALA A 49 2.38 -6.44 -3.57
CA ALA A 49 1.60 -7.51 -2.95
C ALA A 49 2.50 -8.55 -2.26
N ILE A 50 3.57 -8.99 -2.93
CA ILE A 50 4.52 -9.98 -2.40
C ILE A 50 5.27 -9.41 -1.20
N ILE A 51 5.77 -8.17 -1.30
CA ILE A 51 6.46 -7.47 -0.21
C ILE A 51 5.53 -7.33 1.01
N ALA A 52 4.29 -6.88 0.79
CA ALA A 52 3.30 -6.78 1.86
C ALA A 52 3.04 -8.15 2.51
N GLY A 53 2.82 -9.18 1.69
CA GLY A 53 2.61 -10.55 2.16
C GLY A 53 3.76 -11.06 3.02
N PHE A 54 5.01 -10.82 2.59
CA PHE A 54 6.21 -11.14 3.35
C PHE A 54 6.21 -10.44 4.72
N PHE A 55 5.94 -9.14 4.79
CA PHE A 55 5.90 -8.41 6.06
C PHE A 55 4.74 -8.85 6.96
N PHE A 56 3.54 -9.09 6.44
CA PHE A 56 2.43 -9.59 7.24
C PHE A 56 2.68 -10.99 7.79
N LEU A 57 3.34 -11.87 7.02
CA LEU A 57 3.80 -13.17 7.49
C LEU A 57 4.87 -13.03 8.57
N PHE A 58 5.81 -12.10 8.41
CA PHE A 58 6.82 -11.77 9.41
C PHE A 58 6.15 -11.33 10.72
N LEU A 59 5.22 -10.38 10.68
CA LEU A 59 4.49 -9.91 11.88
C LEU A 59 3.76 -11.05 12.58
N LYS A 60 3.11 -11.93 11.81
CA LYS A 60 2.47 -13.14 12.34
C LYS A 60 3.48 -14.10 12.98
N TRP A 61 4.63 -14.32 12.36
CA TRP A 61 5.66 -15.21 12.89
C TRP A 61 6.18 -14.73 14.26
N PHE A 62 6.45 -13.43 14.36
CA PHE A 62 6.95 -12.80 15.59
C PHE A 62 5.87 -12.40 16.58
N ASN A 63 4.60 -12.71 16.28
CA ASN A 63 3.46 -12.36 17.12
C ASN A 63 3.32 -10.85 17.40
N LEU A 64 3.76 -10.02 16.47
CA LEU A 64 3.70 -8.57 16.56
C LEU A 64 2.30 -8.10 16.15
N THR A 65 1.65 -7.36 17.03
CA THR A 65 0.34 -6.77 16.78
C THR A 65 0.47 -5.25 16.88
N PHE A 66 0.00 -4.56 15.85
CA PHE A 66 -0.12 -3.11 15.85
C PHE A 66 -1.58 -2.77 16.05
N GLU A 67 -1.96 -2.62 17.31
CA GLU A 67 -3.31 -2.21 17.68
C GLU A 67 -3.37 -0.69 17.90
N GLY A 68 -4.59 -0.17 17.90
CA GLY A 68 -4.84 1.25 18.15
C GLY A 68 -5.19 2.06 16.90
N ARG A 69 -5.47 3.34 17.13
CA ARG A 69 -6.01 4.25 16.12
C ARG A 69 -4.94 4.74 15.14
N LEU A 70 -3.68 4.75 15.56
CA LEU A 70 -2.60 5.39 14.82
C LEU A 70 -2.36 4.77 13.42
N PRO A 71 -2.20 3.44 13.23
CA PRO A 71 -1.96 2.89 11.89
C PRO A 71 -3.13 3.14 10.94
N ARG A 72 -4.37 3.07 11.45
CA ARG A 72 -5.59 3.34 10.68
C ARG A 72 -5.67 4.80 10.25
N LEU A 73 -5.43 5.73 11.18
CA LEU A 73 -5.41 7.16 10.89
C LEU A 73 -4.29 7.52 9.93
N PHE A 74 -3.10 6.96 10.12
CA PHE A 74 -1.97 7.17 9.23
C PHE A 74 -2.30 6.75 7.80
N PHE A 75 -2.82 5.52 7.62
CA PHE A 75 -3.21 5.03 6.30
C PHE A 75 -4.31 5.90 5.66
N LEU A 76 -5.34 6.27 6.44
CA LEU A 76 -6.43 7.11 5.95
C LEU A 76 -5.94 8.50 5.52
N VAL A 77 -5.14 9.16 6.36
CA VAL A 77 -4.60 10.49 6.07
C VAL A 77 -3.72 10.46 4.83
N GLN A 78 -2.86 9.44 4.68
CA GLN A 78 -2.01 9.30 3.50
C GLN A 78 -2.83 9.12 2.21
N ILE A 79 -3.82 8.23 2.20
CA ILE A 79 -4.66 8.03 1.02
C ILE A 79 -5.44 9.29 0.68
N VAL A 80 -6.06 9.94 1.67
CA VAL A 80 -6.80 11.18 1.45
C VAL A 80 -5.86 12.26 0.91
N PHE A 81 -4.67 12.40 1.49
CA PHE A 81 -3.67 13.37 1.04
C PHE A 81 -3.26 13.14 -0.42
N PHE A 82 -2.91 11.90 -0.80
CA PHE A 82 -2.51 11.60 -2.17
C PHE A 82 -3.65 11.73 -3.17
N LEU A 83 -4.87 11.30 -2.82
CA LEU A 83 -6.04 11.50 -3.68
C LEU A 83 -6.34 12.98 -3.88
N LEU A 84 -6.26 13.79 -2.81
CA LEU A 84 -6.48 15.23 -2.93
C LEU A 84 -5.45 15.87 -3.86
N ILE A 85 -4.16 15.53 -3.73
CA ILE A 85 -3.15 16.06 -4.65
C ILE A 85 -3.42 15.58 -6.07
N LEU A 86 -3.68 14.29 -6.27
CA LEU A 86 -3.91 13.73 -7.60
C LEU A 86 -5.07 14.42 -8.33
N LEU A 87 -6.15 14.73 -7.60
CA LEU A 87 -7.35 15.41 -8.10
C LEU A 87 -7.19 16.92 -8.28
N LEU A 88 -6.43 17.59 -7.41
CA LEU A 88 -6.25 19.05 -7.42
C LEU A 88 -5.10 19.51 -8.30
N LEU A 89 -4.11 18.64 -8.53
CA LEU A 89 -3.04 18.92 -9.44
C LEU A 89 -3.62 18.99 -10.86
N PRO A 90 -3.29 20.02 -11.67
CA PRO A 90 -3.79 20.15 -13.04
C PRO A 90 -3.28 19.03 -13.95
#